data_AF-A0A7R9PZS3-F1
#
_entry.id   AF-A0A7R9PZS3-F1
#
_cell.length_a   1.000
_cell.length_b   1.000
_cell.length_c   1.000
_cell.angle_alpha   90.00
_cell.angle_beta   90.00
_cell.angle_gamma   90.00
#
_symmetry.space_group_name_H-M   'P 1'
#
loop_
_entity.id
_entity.type
_entity.pdbx_description
1 polymer ?
#
loop_
_entity_poly.entity_id
_entity_poly.type
_entity_poly.pdbx_seq_one_letter_code
_entity_poly.pdbx_strand_id
1 'polypeptide(L)'
;MRSALSIACAVRQAIGDHIVLAVRVSVTDHCTDGWNVKQTVVLAKQLKALCVDLINCSSEGLVLCAGISFMNPTAIQIESAGIIQREAGVATGAHGLVKPGRTGFDSHRRVVNYNGSGVH
;
A
#
# COMPACT_ATOMS: atom_id res chain seq x y z
N MET A 1 11.75 1.15 -10.78
CA MET A 1 10.72 0.10 -10.99
C MET A 1 11.32 -1.29 -11.28
N ARG A 2 12.28 -1.46 -12.20
CA ARG A 2 12.79 -2.79 -12.63
C ARG A 2 13.26 -3.69 -11.48
N SER A 3 13.99 -3.16 -10.50
CA SER A 3 14.48 -3.93 -9.35
C SER A 3 13.34 -4.48 -8.47
N ALA A 4 12.29 -3.69 -8.21
CA ALA A 4 11.16 -4.11 -7.37
C ALA A 4 10.37 -5.27 -7.99
N LEU A 5 10.15 -5.24 -9.31
CA LEU A 5 9.48 -6.31 -10.04
C LEU A 5 10.31 -7.59 -10.06
N SER A 6 11.62 -7.48 -10.31
CA SER A 6 12.52 -8.63 -10.29
C SER A 6 12.57 -9.31 -8.92
N ILE A 7 12.60 -8.52 -7.85
CA ILE A 7 12.58 -9.04 -6.47
C ILE A 7 11.24 -9.71 -6.17
N ALA A 8 10.11 -9.08 -6.51
CA ALA A 8 8.79 -9.67 -6.28
C ALA A 8 8.64 -11.03 -7.00
N CYS A 9 9.11 -11.13 -8.24
CA CYS A 9 9.12 -12.37 -8.99
C CYS A 9 9.99 -13.46 -8.34
N ALA A 10 11.22 -13.11 -7.94
CA ALA A 10 12.12 -14.05 -7.27
C ALA A 10 11.56 -14.55 -5.93
N VAL A 11 10.98 -13.64 -5.13
CA VAL A 11 10.34 -14.00 -3.86
C VAL A 11 9.15 -14.92 -4.10
N ARG A 12 8.28 -14.61 -5.07
CA ARG A 12 7.15 -15.47 -5.43
C ARG A 12 7.60 -16.89 -5.80
N GLN A 13 8.64 -17.02 -6.62
CA GLN A 13 9.20 -18.32 -6.98
C GLN A 13 9.74 -19.10 -5.77
N ALA A 14 10.32 -18.41 -4.79
CA ALA A 14 10.88 -19.04 -3.60
C ALA A 14 9.82 -19.50 -2.59
N ILE A 15 8.73 -18.73 -2.42
CA ILE A 15 7.70 -19.02 -1.40
C ILE A 15 6.52 -19.85 -1.96
N GLY A 16 6.37 -19.92 -3.28
CA GLY A 16 5.26 -20.60 -3.96
C GLY A 16 3.93 -19.86 -3.85
N ASP A 17 2.92 -20.28 -4.63
CA ASP A 17 1.64 -19.55 -4.78
C ASP A 17 0.69 -19.65 -3.58
N HIS A 18 0.98 -20.57 -2.64
CA HIS A 18 0.14 -20.83 -1.47
C HIS A 18 0.40 -19.86 -0.30
N ILE A 19 1.49 -19.10 -0.36
CA ILE A 19 1.85 -18.11 0.66
C ILE A 19 1.48 -16.71 0.17
N VAL A 20 0.81 -15.91 1.00
CA VAL A 20 0.44 -14.54 0.64
C VAL A 20 1.70 -13.67 0.52
N LEU A 21 1.89 -13.04 -0.64
CA LEU A 21 2.95 -12.07 -0.89
C LEU A 21 2.38 -10.65 -0.82
N ALA A 22 2.77 -9.92 0.21
CA ALA A 22 2.47 -8.50 0.35
C ALA A 22 3.69 -7.65 -0.01
N VAL A 23 3.47 -6.55 -0.73
CA VAL A 23 4.51 -5.54 -1.02
C VAL A 23 4.13 -4.24 -0.37
N ARG A 24 5.01 -3.73 0.51
CA ARG A 24 4.85 -2.40 1.10
C ARG A 24 5.41 -1.33 0.16
N VAL A 25 4.65 -0.26 -0.06
CA VAL A 25 5.03 0.86 -0.92
C VAL A 25 4.87 2.19 -0.19
N SER A 26 5.75 3.15 -0.51
CA SER A 26 5.46 4.57 -0.27
C SER A 26 4.59 5.07 -1.42
N VAL A 27 3.36 5.47 -1.14
CA VAL A 27 2.38 5.85 -2.19
C VAL A 27 2.68 7.21 -2.80
N THR A 28 3.51 8.02 -2.14
CA THR A 28 3.96 9.35 -2.59
C THR A 28 5.21 9.76 -1.81
N ASP A 29 6.07 10.57 -2.42
CA ASP A 29 7.22 11.21 -1.76
C ASP A 29 6.88 12.61 -1.23
N HIS A 30 5.68 13.12 -1.51
CA HIS A 30 5.23 14.45 -1.13
C HIS A 30 6.11 15.61 -1.66
N CYS A 31 6.84 15.37 -2.75
CA CYS A 31 7.59 16.38 -3.47
C CYS A 31 6.91 16.66 -4.82
N THR A 32 6.96 17.90 -5.31
CA THR A 32 6.33 18.31 -6.58
C THR A 32 6.72 17.43 -7.77
N ASP A 33 8.00 17.02 -7.82
CA ASP A 33 8.55 16.16 -8.87
C ASP A 33 8.90 14.74 -8.36
N GLY A 34 8.37 14.37 -7.19
CA GLY A 34 8.62 13.09 -6.56
C GLY A 34 7.67 11.99 -7.01
N TRP A 35 7.81 10.81 -6.40
CA TRP A 35 6.88 9.72 -6.58
C TRP A 35 5.45 10.12 -6.20
N ASN A 36 4.46 9.68 -6.97
CA ASN A 36 3.05 10.00 -6.71
C ASN A 36 2.10 8.79 -6.83
N VAL A 37 0.84 8.99 -6.44
CA VAL A 37 -0.18 7.93 -6.40
C VAL A 37 -0.43 7.31 -7.78
N LYS A 38 -0.43 8.10 -8.86
CA LYS A 38 -0.62 7.57 -10.23
C LYS A 38 0.51 6.63 -10.63
N GLN A 39 1.75 6.97 -10.28
CA GLN A 39 2.90 6.08 -10.48
C GLN A 39 2.79 4.83 -9.61
N THR A 40 2.28 4.94 -8.39
CA THR A 40 1.98 3.79 -7.52
C THR A 40 0.93 2.87 -8.14
N VAL A 41 -0.11 3.40 -8.78
CA VAL A 41 -1.11 2.59 -9.50
C VAL A 41 -0.45 1.79 -10.62
N VAL A 42 0.45 2.40 -11.40
CA VAL A 42 1.20 1.71 -12.47
C VAL A 42 2.06 0.59 -11.89
N LEU A 43 2.78 0.86 -10.80
CA LEU A 43 3.58 -0.15 -10.10
C LEU A 43 2.69 -1.30 -9.58
N ALA A 44 1.55 -0.98 -8.96
CA ALA A 44 0.62 -1.96 -8.41
C ALA A 44 0.04 -2.88 -9.49
N LYS A 45 -0.27 -2.36 -10.68
CA LYS A 45 -0.69 -3.18 -11.83
C LYS A 45 0.39 -4.18 -12.25
N GLN A 46 1.64 -3.73 -12.29
CA GLN A 46 2.78 -4.59 -12.63
C GLN A 46 3.05 -5.64 -11.56
N LEU A 47 2.97 -5.28 -10.28
CA LEU A 47 3.11 -6.21 -9.16
C LEU A 47 1.99 -7.26 -9.13
N LYS A 48 0.75 -6.86 -9.40
CA LYS A 48 -0.38 -7.79 -9.53
C LYS A 48 -0.14 -8.83 -10.63
N ALA A 49 0.43 -8.41 -11.77
CA ALA A 49 0.77 -9.33 -12.87
C ALA A 49 1.87 -10.34 -12.48
N LEU A 50 2.61 -10.08 -11.40
CA LEU A 50 3.62 -10.98 -10.83
C LEU A 50 3.09 -11.76 -9.62
N CYS A 51 1.76 -11.89 -9.50
CA CYS A 51 1.09 -12.60 -8.42
C CYS A 51 1.38 -12.02 -7.02
N VAL A 52 1.53 -10.69 -6.91
CA VAL A 52 1.46 -10.02 -5.59
C VAL A 52 0.00 -9.94 -5.16
N ASP A 53 -0.28 -10.38 -3.95
CA ASP A 53 -1.64 -10.51 -3.41
C ASP A 53 -2.14 -9.19 -2.81
N LEU A 54 -1.24 -8.45 -2.15
CA LEU A 54 -1.59 -7.25 -1.38
C LEU A 54 -0.55 -6.14 -1.55
N ILE A 55 -1.02 -4.91 -1.76
CA ILE A 55 -0.20 -3.69 -1.66
C ILE A 55 -0.45 -3.03 -0.30
N ASN A 56 0.57 -3.03 0.57
CA ASN A 56 0.53 -2.33 1.84
C ASN A 56 0.96 -0.86 1.63
N CYS A 57 0.00 0.05 1.72
CA CYS A 57 0.17 1.47 1.43
C CYS A 57 0.67 2.21 2.67
N SER A 58 1.85 2.79 2.56
CA SER A 58 2.38 3.77 3.51
C SER A 58 2.69 5.08 2.79
N SER A 59 2.85 6.17 3.52
CA SER A 59 3.24 7.48 2.98
C SER A 59 4.55 7.99 3.59
N GLU A 60 5.26 7.13 4.32
CA GLU A 60 6.45 7.46 5.09
C GLU A 60 7.59 6.54 4.63
N GLY A 61 8.69 7.09 4.08
CA GLY A 61 9.91 6.29 3.95
C GLY A 61 10.98 6.59 2.90
N LEU A 62 10.97 7.68 2.13
CA LEU A 62 12.09 7.94 1.20
C LEU A 62 12.69 9.35 1.31
N VAL A 63 11.86 10.38 1.18
CA VAL A 63 12.24 11.78 1.42
C VAL A 63 11.02 12.46 1.99
N LEU A 64 11.06 12.88 3.25
CA LEU A 64 10.15 13.93 3.70
C LEU A 64 10.70 15.21 3.09
N CYS A 65 10.13 15.68 1.97
CA CYS A 65 10.38 17.06 1.55
C CYS A 65 10.04 17.95 2.76
N ALA A 66 11.09 18.52 3.36
CA ALA A 66 11.05 19.16 4.66
C ALA A 66 9.99 20.27 4.67
N GLY A 67 9.04 20.18 5.60
CA GLY A 67 8.10 21.28 5.88
C GLY A 67 6.62 20.97 5.69
N ILE A 68 6.24 19.81 5.15
CA ILE A 68 4.81 19.44 5.10
C ILE A 68 4.39 18.84 6.44
N SER A 69 3.74 19.66 7.26
CA SER A 69 3.04 19.19 8.46
C SER A 69 1.77 18.46 8.02
N PHE A 70 1.85 17.13 7.91
CA PHE A 70 0.67 16.33 7.59
C PHE A 70 -0.28 16.37 8.78
N MET A 71 -1.36 17.16 8.67
CA MET A 71 -2.43 17.14 9.66
C MET A 71 -3.09 15.75 9.79
N ASN A 72 -2.95 14.87 8.78
CA ASN A 72 -3.50 13.51 8.82
C ASN A 72 -2.83 12.54 7.83
N PRO A 73 -1.63 12.00 8.13
CA PRO A 73 -0.93 11.04 7.26
C PRO A 73 -1.75 9.76 7.05
N THR A 74 -2.51 9.33 8.08
CA THR A 74 -3.40 8.17 8.03
C THR A 74 -4.49 8.29 6.96
N ALA A 75 -5.16 9.45 6.88
CA ALA A 75 -6.24 9.65 5.90
C ALA A 75 -5.71 9.56 4.45
N ILE A 76 -4.52 10.12 4.20
CA ILE A 76 -3.86 10.08 2.89
C ILE A 76 -3.54 8.63 2.50
N GLN A 77 -3.07 7.81 3.44
CA GLN A 77 -2.78 6.40 3.19
C GLN A 77 -4.04 5.60 2.86
N ILE A 78 -5.13 5.82 3.61
CA ILE A 78 -6.43 5.16 3.38
C ILE A 78 -7.01 5.55 2.01
N GLU A 79 -6.99 6.85 1.67
CA GLU A 79 -7.50 7.33 0.39
C GLU A 79 -6.68 6.76 -0.78
N SER A 80 -5.35 6.80 -0.66
CA SER A 80 -4.44 6.25 -1.66
C SER A 80 -4.64 4.74 -1.85
N ALA A 81 -4.81 3.98 -0.76
CA ALA A 81 -5.13 2.55 -0.83
C ALA A 81 -6.44 2.31 -1.59
N GLY A 82 -7.48 3.10 -1.32
CA GLY A 82 -8.74 3.03 -2.04
C GLY A 82 -8.61 3.32 -3.53
N ILE A 83 -7.79 4.30 -3.92
CA ILE A 83 -7.49 4.62 -5.33
C ILE A 83 -6.77 3.45 -6.00
N ILE A 84 -5.67 2.98 -5.39
CA ILE A 84 -4.85 1.88 -5.91
C ILE A 84 -5.68 0.62 -6.10
N GLN A 85 -6.52 0.28 -5.13
CA GLN A 85 -7.42 -0.86 -5.23
C GLN A 85 -8.36 -0.76 -6.43
N ARG A 86 -9.04 0.39 -6.60
CA ARG A 86 -10.00 0.58 -7.70
C ARG A 86 -9.31 0.54 -9.06
N GLU A 87 -8.15 1.19 -9.19
CA GLU A 87 -7.51 1.37 -10.48
C GLU A 87 -6.57 0.23 -10.89
N ALA A 88 -5.90 -0.43 -9.95
CA ALA A 88 -5.01 -1.56 -10.21
C ALA A 88 -5.68 -2.92 -10.02
N GLY A 89 -6.83 -2.96 -9.32
CA GLY A 89 -7.58 -4.19 -9.07
C GLY A 89 -6.84 -5.19 -8.20
N VAL A 90 -5.95 -4.73 -7.32
CA VAL A 90 -5.20 -5.53 -6.34
C VAL A 90 -5.73 -5.26 -4.93
N ALA A 91 -5.62 -6.22 -4.01
CA ALA A 91 -5.98 -5.97 -2.62
C ALA A 91 -5.01 -4.93 -2.02
N THR A 92 -5.52 -4.09 -1.13
CA THR A 92 -4.72 -3.04 -0.50
C THR A 92 -4.98 -2.99 1.00
N GLY A 93 -3.95 -2.62 1.76
CA GLY A 93 -4.08 -2.22 3.16
C GLY A 93 -3.41 -0.87 3.40
N ALA A 94 -3.79 -0.17 4.46
CA ALA A 94 -3.16 1.06 4.91
C ALA A 94 -2.99 1.02 6.43
N HIS A 95 -1.97 1.70 6.95
CA HIS A 95 -1.76 1.82 8.40
C HIS A 95 -2.60 2.99 8.93
N GLY A 96 -3.68 2.71 9.67
CA GLY A 96 -4.50 3.77 10.25
C GLY A 96 -5.04 3.44 11.63
N LEU A 97 -4.83 4.37 12.58
CA LEU A 97 -5.42 4.31 13.92
C LEU A 97 -6.95 4.28 13.82
N VAL A 98 -7.54 3.14 14.19
CA VAL A 98 -8.98 3.03 14.40
C VAL A 98 -9.32 3.72 15.73
N LYS A 99 -9.96 4.89 15.67
CA LYS A 99 -10.74 5.37 16.82
C LYS A 99 -12.04 4.54 16.87
N PRO A 100 -12.41 3.95 18.02
CA PRO A 100 -13.70 3.27 18.16
C PRO A 100 -14.84 4.25 17.81
N GLY A 101 -15.73 3.86 16.89
CA GLY A 101 -16.97 4.61 16.60
C GLY A 101 -17.09 5.31 15.24
N ARG A 102 -16.06 5.28 14.37
CA ARG A 102 -16.19 5.78 12.98
C ARG A 102 -15.45 4.89 11.98
N THR A 103 -16.02 3.72 11.70
CA THR A 103 -16.07 3.07 10.36
C THR A 103 -16.76 1.72 10.50
N GLY A 104 -17.80 1.52 9.69
CA GLY A 104 -18.50 0.25 9.58
C GLY A 104 -17.63 -0.79 8.88
N PHE A 105 -17.62 -1.99 9.45
CA PHE A 105 -17.25 -3.22 8.77
C PHE A 105 -18.40 -3.57 7.82
N ASP A 106 -18.31 -3.14 6.56
CA ASP A 106 -19.20 -3.61 5.50
C ASP A 106 -18.45 -4.71 4.73
N SER A 107 -19.01 -5.92 4.78
CA SER A 107 -18.52 -7.16 4.16
C SER A 107 -18.25 -7.08 2.66
N HIS A 108 -18.55 -5.94 2.00
CA HIS A 108 -18.37 -5.74 0.56
C HIS A 108 -17.15 -4.92 0.13
N ARG A 109 -16.34 -4.32 1.03
CA ARG A 109 -15.14 -3.55 0.65
C ARG A 109 -13.82 -4.24 1.03
N ARG A 110 -13.03 -4.60 0.01
CA ARG A 110 -11.78 -5.40 0.06
C ARG A 110 -10.54 -4.63 0.56
N VAL A 111 -10.66 -3.67 1.47
CA VAL A 111 -9.47 -2.99 2.05
C VAL A 111 -9.24 -3.58 3.44
N VAL A 112 -8.11 -4.26 3.64
CA VAL A 112 -7.78 -4.91 4.91
C VAL A 112 -6.85 -3.98 5.71
N ASN A 113 -7.30 -3.53 6.87
CA ASN A 113 -6.47 -2.76 7.81
C ASN A 113 -5.69 -3.73 8.72
N TYR A 114 -4.36 -3.62 8.71
CA TYR A 114 -3.48 -4.38 9.61
C TYR A 114 -2.97 -3.46 10.73
N ASN A 115 -3.37 -3.73 11.97
CA ASN A 115 -2.69 -3.20 13.15
C ASN A 115 -1.57 -4.16 13.52
N GLY A 116 -0.31 -3.74 13.35
CA GLY A 116 0.88 -4.53 13.66
C GLY A 116 1.16 -4.76 15.16
N SER A 117 0.16 -4.70 16.04
CA SER A 117 0.31 -4.95 17.48
C SER A 117 -0.14 -6.37 17.83
N GLY A 118 0.65 -7.35 17.42
CA GLY A 118 0.52 -8.75 17.79
C GLY A 118 1.75 -9.23 18.55
N VAL A 119 2.02 -8.62 19.72
CA VAL A 119 2.91 -9.18 20.74
C VAL A 119 2.28 -8.90 22.09
N HIS A 120 1.50 -9.86 22.59
CA HIS A 120 1.34 -10.19 24.01
C HIS A 120 0.94 -11.67 24.10
#